data_AF-A0A3A4QHG7-F1
#
_entry.id   AF-A0A3A4QHG7-F1
#
_cell.length_a   1.000
_cell.length_b   1.000
_cell.length_c   1.000
_cell.angle_alpha   90.00
_cell.angle_beta   90.00
_cell.angle_gamma   90.00
#
_symmetry.space_group_name_H-M   'P 1'
#
loop_
_entity.id
_entity.type
_entity.pdbx_description
1 polymer ?
#
loop_
_entity_poly.entity_id
_entity_poly.type
_entity_poly.pdbx_seq_one_letter_code
_entity_poly.pdbx_strand_id
1 'polypeptide(L)'
;MTHFEDGPAKGETLMLKRSPIFLRVVEVNGQWDALDQLDDEPAPHEKIYAYERIGEPGMVHINAGRKGNSGWYPMAAYRFITDQPTDSAMLDSEAWRQWCRNRVKPKSTEVLK
;
A
#
# COMPACT_ATOMS: atom_id res chain seq x y z
N MET A 1 -5.77 10.93 -0.84
CA MET A 1 -5.60 10.92 0.62
C MET A 1 -5.75 9.51 1.14
N THR A 2 -4.64 8.92 1.49
CA THR A 2 -4.54 7.54 1.99
C THR A 2 -4.22 7.59 3.47
N HIS A 3 -4.99 6.89 4.31
CA HIS A 3 -4.73 6.80 5.75
C HIS A 3 -4.55 5.35 6.20
N PHE A 4 -3.79 5.17 7.29
CA PHE A 4 -3.49 3.86 7.86
C PHE A 4 -4.16 3.72 9.23
N GLU A 5 -5.04 2.72 9.37
CA GLU A 5 -5.85 2.52 10.59
C GLU A 5 -5.05 1.91 11.75
N ASP A 6 -4.04 1.10 11.44
CA ASP A 6 -3.23 0.34 12.40
C ASP A 6 -1.79 0.12 11.88
N GLY A 7 -1.03 -0.71 12.62
CA GLY A 7 0.36 -1.03 12.30
C GLY A 7 1.35 0.11 12.54
N PRO A 8 2.59 -0.04 12.04
CA PRO A 8 3.67 0.92 12.22
C PRO A 8 3.38 2.34 11.69
N ALA A 9 2.63 2.46 10.59
CA ALA A 9 2.28 3.73 9.95
C ALA A 9 0.97 4.33 10.48
N LYS A 10 0.43 3.81 11.60
CA LYS A 10 -0.87 4.22 12.12
C LYS A 10 -0.94 5.74 12.33
N GLY A 11 -2.01 6.35 11.82
CA GLY A 11 -2.26 7.78 11.95
C GLY A 11 -1.57 8.63 10.88
N GLU A 12 -0.70 8.04 10.07
CA GLU A 12 -0.10 8.72 8.93
C GLU A 12 -1.11 8.91 7.79
N THR A 13 -0.94 10.00 7.05
CA THR A 13 -1.74 10.30 5.87
C THR A 13 -0.84 10.66 4.69
N LEU A 14 -0.90 9.86 3.63
CA LEU A 14 -0.09 10.03 2.43
C LEU A 14 -0.93 10.44 1.22
N MET A 15 -0.30 11.19 0.31
CA MET A 15 -0.91 11.73 -0.89
C MET A 15 -0.54 10.91 -2.12
N LEU A 16 -1.01 9.66 -2.15
CA LEU A 16 -0.74 8.71 -3.22
C LEU A 16 -1.54 9.04 -4.50
N LYS A 17 -1.00 8.63 -5.65
CA LYS A 17 -1.63 8.76 -6.97
C LYS A 17 -2.47 7.54 -7.33
N ARG A 18 -2.13 6.37 -6.76
CA ARG A 18 -2.83 5.10 -6.95
C ARG A 18 -3.21 4.51 -5.59
N SER A 19 -4.17 3.59 -5.61
CA SER A 19 -4.67 2.90 -4.42
C SER A 19 -4.73 1.39 -4.67
N PRO A 20 -3.58 0.70 -4.81
CA PRO A 20 -3.54 -0.74 -5.07
C PRO A 20 -4.14 -1.54 -3.91
N ILE A 21 -4.64 -2.76 -4.16
CA ILE A 21 -5.23 -3.62 -3.12
C ILE A 21 -4.22 -3.94 -2.02
N PHE A 22 -2.96 -4.20 -2.40
CA PHE A 22 -1.84 -4.35 -1.49
C PHE A 22 -0.84 -3.24 -1.74
N LEU A 23 -0.31 -2.67 -0.67
CA LEU A 23 0.60 -1.53 -0.71
C LEU A 23 1.83 -1.83 0.15
N ARG A 24 3.01 -1.57 -0.39
CA ARG A 24 4.26 -1.52 0.38
C ARG A 24 4.41 -0.11 0.92
N VAL A 25 4.51 0.00 2.23
CA VAL A 25 4.71 1.25 2.96
C VAL A 25 6.11 1.22 3.54
N VAL A 26 6.89 2.26 3.29
CA VAL A 26 8.30 2.34 3.65
C VAL A 26 8.53 3.37 4.74
N GLU A 27 9.51 3.11 5.60
CA GLU A 27 9.94 4.01 6.67
C GLU A 27 11.45 4.24 6.65
N VAL A 28 11.84 5.51 6.73
CA VAL A 28 13.23 5.95 6.89
C VAL A 28 13.29 7.08 7.93
N ASN A 29 13.94 6.85 9.06
CA ASN A 29 14.17 7.86 10.10
C ASN A 29 12.88 8.56 10.59
N GLY A 30 11.78 7.81 10.71
CA GLY A 30 10.47 8.30 11.10
C GLY A 30 9.67 8.97 9.99
N GLN A 31 10.21 9.02 8.77
CA GLN A 31 9.49 9.51 7.58
C GLN A 31 8.86 8.33 6.86
N TRP A 32 7.60 8.50 6.50
CA TRP A 32 6.78 7.49 5.86
C TRP A 32 6.55 7.83 4.38
N ASP A 33 6.64 6.81 3.54
CA ASP A 33 6.24 6.87 2.14
C ASP A 33 5.58 5.54 1.73
N ALA A 34 5.06 5.45 0.50
CA ALA A 34 4.52 4.22 -0.03
C ALA A 34 4.79 4.04 -1.52
N LEU A 35 5.04 2.80 -1.91
CA LEU A 35 5.36 2.41 -3.29
C LEU A 35 4.06 2.16 -4.07
N ASP A 36 3.42 3.22 -4.54
CA ASP A 36 2.11 3.19 -5.19
C ASP A 36 2.18 3.13 -6.73
N GLN A 37 3.33 3.44 -7.34
CA GLN A 37 3.58 3.28 -8.77
C GLN A 37 4.08 1.87 -9.12
N LEU A 38 3.97 1.51 -10.39
CA LEU A 38 4.36 0.17 -10.88
C LEU A 38 5.86 -0.07 -10.90
N ASP A 39 6.62 1.02 -11.03
CA ASP A 39 8.08 1.04 -11.17
C ASP A 39 8.76 1.48 -9.86
N ASP A 40 7.99 1.65 -8.78
CA ASP A 40 8.55 1.98 -7.47
C ASP A 40 9.26 0.76 -6.87
N GLU A 41 10.49 0.99 -6.45
CA GLU A 41 11.34 0.00 -5.80
C GLU A 41 11.76 0.53 -4.42
N PRO A 42 11.71 -0.32 -3.38
CA PRO A 42 12.20 0.07 -2.06
C PRO A 42 13.71 0.25 -2.09
N ALA A 43 14.21 1.26 -1.39
CA ALA A 43 15.65 1.42 -1.21
C ALA A 43 16.19 0.44 -0.15
N PRO A 44 17.47 0.00 -0.23
CA PRO A 44 18.00 -1.06 0.65
C PRO A 44 18.00 -0.78 2.16
N HIS A 45 17.82 0.47 2.56
CA HIS A 45 17.87 0.92 3.95
C HIS A 45 16.49 1.25 4.52
N GLU A 46 15.43 1.08 3.73
CA GLU A 46 14.07 1.35 4.15
C GLU A 46 13.49 0.15 4.90
N LYS A 47 12.74 0.41 5.97
CA LYS A 47 11.90 -0.64 6.55
C LYS A 47 10.62 -0.72 5.74
N ILE A 48 10.25 -1.91 5.29
CA ILE A 48 9.11 -2.10 4.39
C ILE A 48 8.03 -2.88 5.13
N TYR A 49 6.79 -2.41 5.03
CA TYR A 49 5.62 -3.00 5.66
C TYR A 49 4.50 -3.17 4.64
N ALA A 50 3.88 -4.34 4.62
CA ALA A 50 2.77 -4.64 3.73
C ALA A 50 1.45 -4.26 4.39
N TYR A 51 0.60 -3.56 3.63
CA TYR A 51 -0.74 -3.16 4.01
C TYR A 51 -1.74 -3.62 2.96
N GLU A 52 -2.99 -3.80 3.36
CA GLU A 52 -4.11 -4.09 2.47
C GLU A 52 -5.18 -3.01 2.55
N ARG A 53 -5.74 -2.67 1.39
CA ARG A 53 -6.76 -1.64 1.24
C ARG A 53 -8.06 -2.12 1.86
N ILE A 54 -8.72 -1.24 2.61
CA ILE A 54 -10.01 -1.49 3.22
C ILE A 54 -11.08 -0.97 2.26
N GLY A 55 -11.85 -1.90 1.69
CA GLY A 55 -12.93 -1.59 0.76
C GLY A 55 -12.48 -0.96 -0.57
N GLU A 56 -13.44 -0.33 -1.23
CA GLU A 56 -13.20 0.41 -2.47
C GLU A 56 -12.84 1.88 -2.18
N PRO A 57 -11.86 2.44 -2.89
CA PRO A 57 -11.41 3.80 -2.66
C PRO A 57 -12.41 4.79 -3.27
N GLY A 58 -12.62 5.90 -2.58
CA GLY A 58 -13.25 7.07 -3.16
C GLY A 58 -12.26 7.85 -4.04
N MET A 59 -12.76 8.93 -4.66
CA MET A 59 -11.93 9.91 -5.38
C MET A 59 -12.21 11.30 -4.82
N VAL A 60 -11.15 12.09 -4.64
CA VAL A 60 -11.24 13.49 -4.26
C VAL A 60 -10.52 14.35 -5.29
N HIS A 61 -11.15 15.44 -5.72
CA HIS A 61 -10.48 16.44 -6.52
C HIS A 61 -9.91 17.52 -5.61
N ILE A 62 -8.60 17.67 -5.62
CA ILE A 62 -7.91 18.69 -4.85
C ILE A 62 -7.67 19.88 -5.76
N ASN A 63 -8.22 21.03 -5.36
CA ASN A 63 -7.94 22.31 -5.97
C ASN A 63 -6.82 22.99 -5.17
N ALA A 64 -5.58 22.80 -5.59
CA ALA A 64 -4.45 23.50 -5.02
C ALA A 64 -4.27 24.87 -5.72
N GLY A 65 -3.80 25.88 -4.97
CA GLY A 65 -3.54 27.22 -5.53
C GLY A 65 -2.44 27.24 -6.60
N ARG A 66 -2.10 28.43 -7.12
CA ARG A 66 -1.22 28.66 -8.29
C ARG A 66 0.11 27.89 -8.37
N LYS A 67 0.64 27.34 -7.27
CA LYS A 67 1.93 26.61 -7.20
C LYS A 67 1.78 25.13 -6.76
N GLY A 68 0.56 24.65 -6.53
CA GLY A 68 0.32 23.30 -6.04
C GLY A 68 -0.22 22.36 -7.11
N ASN A 69 -0.04 21.06 -6.90
CA ASN A 69 -0.53 20.02 -7.80
C ASN A 69 -2.03 19.76 -7.58
N SER A 70 -2.88 20.49 -8.31
CA SER A 70 -4.31 20.15 -8.43
C SER A 70 -4.51 18.82 -9.15
N GLY A 71 -5.59 18.12 -8.84
CA GLY A 71 -5.96 16.91 -9.56
C GLY A 71 -6.82 15.95 -8.76
N TRP A 72 -7.12 14.82 -9.38
CA TRP A 72 -7.82 13.71 -8.76
C TRP A 72 -6.87 12.82 -7.99
N TYR A 73 -7.23 12.52 -6.75
CA TYR A 73 -6.49 11.63 -5.87
C TYR A 73 -7.43 10.57 -5.29
N PRO A 74 -6.98 9.31 -5.17
CA PRO A 74 -7.77 8.30 -4.48
C PRO A 74 -7.88 8.64 -2.99
N MET A 75 -9.02 8.33 -2.39
CA MET A 75 -9.26 8.39 -0.96
C MET A 75 -9.43 6.97 -0.44
N ALA A 76 -8.43 6.46 0.29
CA ALA A 76 -8.36 5.05 0.67
C ALA A 76 -7.95 4.90 2.15
N ALA A 77 -8.41 3.81 2.75
CA ALA A 77 -7.98 3.35 4.06
C ALA A 77 -7.18 2.06 3.89
N TYR A 78 -6.16 1.86 4.71
CA TYR A 78 -5.35 0.64 4.72
C TYR A 78 -5.20 0.09 6.12
N ARG A 79 -5.16 -1.24 6.21
CA ARG A 79 -4.83 -1.98 7.43
C ARG A 79 -3.56 -2.81 7.26
N PHE A 80 -2.84 -2.97 8.35
CA PHE A 80 -1.60 -3.69 8.45
C PHE A 80 -1.84 -5.18 8.32
N ILE A 81 -1.00 -5.81 7.53
CA ILE A 81 -1.04 -7.25 7.32
C ILE A 81 -0.24 -7.92 8.44
N THR A 82 -0.85 -8.69 9.33
CA THR A 82 -0.08 -9.32 10.42
C THR A 82 0.93 -10.36 9.90
N ASP A 83 0.53 -11.14 8.89
CA ASP A 83 1.40 -12.12 8.23
C ASP A 83 2.16 -11.47 7.06
N GLN A 84 3.27 -10.83 7.39
CA GLN A 84 4.10 -10.09 6.44
C GLN A 84 4.79 -11.05 5.45
N PRO A 85 4.95 -10.66 4.17
CA PRO A 85 5.84 -11.38 3.26
C PRO A 85 7.29 -11.36 3.79
N THR A 86 8.12 -12.27 3.28
CA THR A 86 9.55 -12.24 3.57
C THR A 86 10.19 -10.96 3.03
N ASP A 87 11.26 -10.49 3.67
CA ASP A 87 12.01 -9.31 3.22
C ASP A 87 12.43 -9.41 1.75
N SER A 88 12.86 -10.59 1.32
CA SER A 88 13.20 -10.87 -0.08
C SER A 88 12.02 -10.64 -1.03
N ALA A 89 10.81 -11.00 -0.63
CA ALA A 89 9.61 -10.80 -1.43
C ALA A 89 9.13 -9.34 -1.39
N MET A 90 9.48 -8.59 -0.35
CA MET A 90 9.16 -7.17 -0.23
C MET A 90 10.08 -6.29 -1.08
N LEU A 91 11.37 -6.67 -1.15
CA LEU A 91 12.39 -5.99 -1.94
C LEU A 91 12.25 -6.23 -3.45
N ASP A 92 11.97 -7.47 -3.86
CA ASP A 92 11.85 -7.85 -5.26
C ASP A 92 10.44 -7.60 -5.82
N SER A 93 10.35 -6.77 -6.86
CA SER A 93 9.07 -6.37 -7.45
C SER A 93 8.28 -7.53 -8.07
N GLU A 94 8.92 -8.57 -8.61
CA GLU A 94 8.20 -9.72 -9.16
C GLU A 94 7.76 -10.67 -8.05
N ALA A 95 8.60 -10.95 -7.05
CA ALA A 95 8.25 -11.72 -5.88
C ALA A 95 7.08 -11.09 -5.11
N TRP A 96 7.07 -9.76 -4.97
CA TRP A 96 5.95 -9.01 -4.41
C TRP A 96 4.65 -9.24 -5.20
N ARG A 97 4.72 -9.13 -6.53
CA ARG A 97 3.56 -9.38 -7.42
C ARG A 97 3.04 -10.80 -7.28
N GLN A 98 3.92 -11.79 -7.19
CA GLN A 98 3.53 -13.19 -6.99
C GLN A 98 2.88 -13.40 -5.63
N TRP A 99 3.43 -12.81 -4.57
CA TRP A 99 2.83 -12.83 -3.24
C TRP A 99 1.42 -12.23 -3.23
N CYS A 100 1.25 -11.06 -3.85
CA CYS A 100 -0.05 -10.41 -4.00
C CYS A 100 -1.06 -11.31 -4.70
N ARG A 101 -0.69 -11.91 -5.85
CA ARG A 101 -1.57 -12.82 -6.61
C ARG A 101 -2.00 -14.03 -5.79
N ASN A 102 -1.08 -14.61 -5.01
CA ASN A 102 -1.38 -15.76 -4.17
C ASN A 102 -2.36 -15.43 -3.03
N ARG A 103 -2.34 -14.19 -2.54
CA ARG A 103 -3.26 -13.73 -1.49
C ARG A 103 -4.67 -13.43 -1.98
N VAL A 104 -4.83 -13.01 -3.25
CA VAL A 104 -6.15 -12.78 -3.87
C VAL A 104 -6.83 -14.08 -4.29
N LYS A 105 -6.07 -15.17 -4.52
CA LYS A 105 -6.67 -16.45 -4.92
C LYS A 105 -7.72 -16.85 -3.89
N PRO A 106 -8.97 -17.13 -4.30
CA PRO A 106 -9.98 -17.61 -3.37
C PRO A 106 -9.42 -18.87 -2.71
N LYS A 107 -9.44 -18.93 -1.39
CA LYS A 107 -9.22 -20.19 -0.67
C LYS A 107 -10.25 -21.16 -1.24
N SER A 108 -9.80 -22.13 -2.01
CA SER A 108 -10.65 -23.18 -2.56
C SER A 108 -11.51 -23.71 -1.42
N THR A 109 -12.82 -23.51 -1.54
CA THR A 109 -13.80 -24.03 -0.57
C THR A 109 -13.58 -25.53 -0.48
N GLU A 110 -12.95 -26.00 0.60
CA GLU A 110 -12.95 -27.42 0.96
C GLU A 110 -14.40 -27.78 1.26
N VAL A 111 -15.07 -28.31 0.25
CA VAL A 111 -16.36 -28.99 0.41
C VAL A 111 -16.05 -30.27 1.20
N LEU A 112 -16.32 -30.24 2.50
CA LEU A 112 -16.37 -31.42 3.35
C LEU A 112 -17.32 -32.45 2.70
N LYS A 113 -16.78 -33.64 2.43
CA LYS A 113 -17.54 -34.82 1.97
C LYS A 113 -18.38 -35.40 3.09
#